data_AF-A0A2K6SBY5-F1
#
_entry.id   AF-A0A2K6SBY5-F1
#
_cell.length_a   1.000
_cell.length_b   1.000
_cell.length_c   1.000
_cell.angle_alpha   90.00
_cell.angle_beta   90.00
_cell.angle_gamma   90.00
#
_symmetry.space_group_name_H-M   'P 1'
#
loop_
_entity.id
_entity.type
_entity.pdbx_description
1 polymer ?
#
loop_
_entity_poly.entity_id
_entity_poly.type
_entity_poly.pdbx_seq_one_letter_code
_entity_poly.pdbx_strand_id
1 'polypeptide(L)'
;MAASKVKQDMPPVGGYGPIDYKRNLPRRGLSGYSMLALGLGTLLYGYWKIIKWNRERRRLQIENFEARIALMPLLQAETDRRVLHMLRENLEEEAIIMKDVPGWKGRGAHHCRDRVPPPPGGEPLTAFYRRPGTKGVVGGGC
;
A
#
# COMPACT_ATOMS: atom_id res chain seq x y z
N MET A 1 107.37 15.88 -9.46
CA MET A 1 106.15 16.24 -10.22
C MET A 1 105.07 16.61 -9.21
N ALA A 2 104.75 17.89 -9.07
CA ALA A 2 103.72 18.38 -8.15
C ALA A 2 102.33 18.06 -8.74
N ALA A 3 101.52 17.28 -8.02
CA ALA A 3 100.15 16.95 -8.42
C ALA A 3 99.25 18.18 -8.24
N SER A 4 98.47 18.49 -9.27
CA SER A 4 97.59 19.66 -9.34
C SER A 4 96.49 19.63 -8.27
N LYS A 5 96.28 20.79 -7.64
CA LYS A 5 95.31 21.04 -6.56
C LYS A 5 93.89 21.22 -7.10
N VAL A 6 93.28 20.17 -7.66
CA VAL A 6 91.85 20.15 -7.95
C VAL A 6 91.21 19.11 -7.04
N LYS A 7 90.51 19.57 -6.00
CA LYS A 7 89.74 18.72 -5.09
C LYS A 7 88.40 18.47 -5.76
N GLN A 8 88.30 17.34 -6.45
CA GLN A 8 87.07 16.89 -7.08
C GLN A 8 86.12 16.36 -6.01
N ASP A 9 84.87 16.82 -5.99
CA ASP A 9 83.86 16.29 -5.08
C ASP A 9 83.51 14.85 -5.49
N MET A 10 83.78 13.95 -4.57
CA MET A 10 83.59 12.50 -4.73
C MET A 10 82.30 12.11 -3.99
N PRO A 11 81.55 11.10 -4.47
CA PRO A 11 80.51 10.51 -3.64
C PRO A 11 81.14 9.94 -2.35
N PRO A 12 80.40 9.91 -1.24
CA PRO A 12 80.89 9.36 0.01
C PRO A 12 81.36 7.91 -0.20
N VAL A 13 82.40 7.49 0.52
CA VAL A 13 83.05 6.17 0.39
C VAL A 13 82.10 4.97 0.62
N GLY A 14 80.86 5.20 1.06
CA GLY A 14 79.79 4.20 1.21
C GLY A 14 78.60 4.34 0.25
N GLY A 15 78.65 5.24 -0.74
CA GLY A 15 77.55 5.49 -1.67
C GLY A 15 76.33 6.21 -1.04
N TYR A 16 75.30 6.45 -1.85
CA TYR A 16 74.03 7.01 -1.39
C TYR A 16 73.10 5.91 -0.88
N GLY A 17 72.28 6.24 0.12
CA GLY A 17 71.28 5.32 0.64
C GLY A 17 70.25 4.87 -0.42
N PRO A 18 69.59 3.72 -0.23
CA PRO A 18 68.57 3.25 -1.16
C PRO A 18 67.41 4.25 -1.23
N ILE A 19 67.06 4.65 -2.45
CA ILE A 19 65.90 5.51 -2.70
C ILE A 19 64.74 4.61 -3.10
N ASP A 20 63.64 4.69 -2.35
CA ASP A 20 62.41 3.96 -2.67
C ASP A 20 61.74 4.54 -3.92
N TYR A 21 62.12 4.01 -5.07
CA TYR A 21 61.59 4.40 -6.38
C TYR A 21 60.22 3.76 -6.68
N LYS A 22 59.81 2.76 -5.89
CA LYS A 22 58.54 2.05 -6.06
C LYS A 22 57.43 2.72 -5.28
N ARG A 23 56.24 2.74 -5.88
CA ARG A 23 55.04 3.25 -5.22
C ARG A 23 54.64 2.32 -4.07
N ASN A 24 54.77 2.80 -2.84
CA ASN A 24 54.18 2.20 -1.65
C ASN A 24 52.67 2.53 -1.67
N LEU A 25 51.83 1.51 -1.83
CA LEU A 25 50.38 1.65 -1.68
C LEU A 25 49.88 0.57 -0.72
N PRO A 26 49.39 0.94 0.49
CA PRO A 26 48.91 -0.04 1.44
C PRO A 26 47.61 -0.67 0.92
N ARG A 27 47.57 -2.01 0.89
CA ARG A 27 46.32 -2.75 0.64
C ARG A 27 45.41 -2.58 1.84
N ARG A 28 44.48 -1.63 1.74
CA ARG A 28 43.46 -1.34 2.75
C ARG A 28 42.16 -2.05 2.38
N GLY A 29 41.52 -2.71 3.36
CA GLY A 29 40.19 -3.28 3.21
C GLY A 29 40.08 -4.78 3.54
N LEU A 30 38.84 -5.24 3.62
CA LEU A 30 38.45 -6.64 3.80
C LEU A 30 38.58 -7.40 2.47
N SER A 31 38.85 -8.71 2.52
CA SER A 31 38.89 -9.54 1.31
C SER A 31 37.52 -9.61 0.64
N GLY A 32 37.47 -9.82 -0.69
CA GLY A 32 36.21 -9.92 -1.42
C GLY A 32 35.27 -11.01 -0.87
N TYR A 33 35.83 -12.16 -0.48
CA TYR A 33 35.06 -13.23 0.17
C TYR A 33 34.50 -12.82 1.53
N SER A 34 35.26 -12.06 2.33
CA SER A 34 34.77 -11.57 3.62
C SER A 34 33.65 -10.55 3.47
N MET A 35 33.66 -9.72 2.43
CA MET A 35 32.54 -8.83 2.12
C MET A 35 31.27 -9.61 1.74
N LEU A 36 31.38 -10.65 0.92
CA LEU A 36 30.25 -11.50 0.55
C LEU A 36 29.68 -12.25 1.76
N ALA A 37 30.53 -12.77 2.64
CA ALA A 37 30.11 -13.44 3.86
C ALA A 37 29.32 -12.49 4.79
N LEU A 38 29.77 -11.25 4.97
CA LEU A 38 29.06 -10.23 5.74
C LEU A 38 27.73 -9.84 5.09
N GLY A 39 27.71 -9.68 3.76
CA GLY A 39 26.48 -9.40 3.02
C GLY A 39 25.44 -10.51 3.18
N LEU A 40 25.85 -11.77 3.02
CA LEU A 40 24.95 -12.92 3.21
C LEU A 40 24.51 -13.06 4.67
N GLY A 41 25.40 -12.83 5.64
CA GLY A 41 25.06 -12.88 7.07
C GLY A 41 24.00 -11.85 7.46
N THR A 42 24.12 -10.62 6.98
CA THR A 42 23.14 -9.56 7.25
C THR A 42 21.80 -9.83 6.56
N LEU A 43 21.81 -10.33 5.32
CA LEU A 43 20.60 -10.74 4.61
C LEU A 43 19.86 -11.85 5.35
N LEU A 44 20.56 -12.93 5.72
CA LEU A 44 19.96 -14.07 6.45
C LEU A 44 19.33 -13.64 7.77
N TYR A 45 20.04 -12.78 8.53
CA TYR A 45 19.50 -12.22 9.77
C TYR A 45 18.26 -11.35 9.51
N GLY A 46 18.30 -10.50 8.47
CA GLY A 46 17.18 -9.67 8.05
C GLY A 46 15.94 -10.50 7.70
N TYR A 47 16.10 -11.54 6.89
CA TYR A 47 15.00 -12.45 6.54
C TYR A 47 14.41 -13.15 7.75
N TRP A 48 15.24 -13.63 8.68
CA TRP A 48 14.76 -14.27 9.90
C TRP A 48 13.89 -13.31 10.75
N LYS A 49 14.33 -12.06 10.91
CA LYS A 49 13.56 -11.02 11.63
C LYS A 49 12.25 -10.68 10.92
N ILE A 50 12.26 -10.52 9.60
CA ILE A 50 11.06 -10.23 8.80
C ILE A 50 10.05 -11.38 8.90
N ILE A 51 10.49 -12.64 8.81
CA ILE A 51 9.60 -13.80 8.94
C ILE A 51 8.92 -13.82 10.31
N LYS A 52 9.68 -13.58 11.39
CA LYS A 52 9.10 -13.49 12.74
C LYS A 52 8.07 -12.37 12.82
N TRP A 53 8.38 -11.20 12.28
CA TRP A 53 7.49 -10.04 12.30
C TRP A 53 6.21 -10.25 11.47
N ASN A 54 6.32 -10.84 10.28
CA ASN A 54 5.17 -11.13 9.42
C ASN A 54 4.19 -12.12 10.05
N ARG A 55 4.69 -13.08 10.84
CA ARG A 55 3.84 -13.99 11.62
C ARG A 55 3.04 -13.23 12.67
N GLU A 56 3.67 -12.28 13.35
CA GLU A 56 2.99 -11.44 14.35
C GLU A 56 1.95 -10.51 13.71
N ARG A 57 2.31 -9.85 12.61
CA ARG A 57 1.38 -9.04 11.80
C ARG A 57 0.16 -9.84 11.37
N ARG A 58 0.33 -11.11 10.99
CA ARG A 58 -0.78 -11.97 10.61
C ARG A 58 -1.71 -12.28 11.79
N ARG A 59 -1.17 -12.48 13.00
CA ARG A 59 -1.98 -12.65 14.22
C ARG A 59 -2.82 -11.42 14.51
N LEU A 60 -2.20 -10.23 14.48
CA LEU A 60 -2.90 -8.96 14.65
C LEU A 60 -3.98 -8.75 13.58
N GLN A 61 -3.73 -9.16 12.33
CA GLN A 61 -4.74 -9.10 11.28
C GLN A 61 -5.93 -10.02 11.56
N ILE A 62 -5.67 -11.24 12.05
CA ILE A 62 -6.73 -12.19 12.43
C ILE A 62 -7.58 -11.60 13.56
N GLU A 63 -6.95 -11.06 14.61
CA GLU A 63 -7.65 -10.38 15.71
C GLU A 63 -8.55 -9.23 15.22
N ASN A 64 -8.05 -8.41 14.28
CA ASN A 64 -8.85 -7.34 13.68
C ASN A 64 -10.03 -7.88 12.85
N PHE A 65 -9.85 -8.99 12.13
CA PHE A 65 -10.94 -9.62 11.39
C PHE A 65 -11.99 -10.22 12.33
N GLU A 66 -11.56 -10.89 13.40
CA GLU A 66 -12.45 -11.43 14.42
C GLU A 66 -13.25 -10.33 15.11
N ALA A 67 -12.61 -9.22 15.49
CA ALA A 67 -13.28 -8.05 16.03
C ALA A 67 -14.32 -7.48 15.04
N ARG A 68 -14.00 -7.45 13.74
CA ARG A 68 -14.95 -7.00 12.72
C ARG A 68 -16.12 -7.97 12.55
N ILE A 69 -15.87 -9.28 12.53
CA ILE A 69 -16.90 -10.32 12.40
C ILE A 69 -17.88 -10.23 13.58
N ALA A 70 -17.37 -9.99 14.80
CA ALA A 70 -18.20 -9.81 15.99
C ALA A 70 -19.14 -8.59 15.89
N LEU A 71 -18.69 -7.49 15.28
CA LEU A 71 -19.49 -6.26 15.11
C LEU A 71 -20.40 -6.29 13.87
N MET A 72 -20.08 -7.12 12.88
CA MET A 72 -20.79 -7.21 11.60
C MET A 72 -22.32 -7.35 11.71
N PRO A 73 -22.90 -8.21 12.56
CA PRO A 73 -24.36 -8.35 12.63
C PRO A 73 -25.06 -7.08 13.11
N LEU A 74 -24.44 -6.32 14.02
CA LEU A 74 -25.01 -5.06 14.50
C LEU A 74 -24.98 -4.00 13.40
N LEU A 75 -23.85 -3.86 12.71
CA LEU A 75 -23.72 -2.92 11.60
C LEU A 75 -24.69 -3.26 10.47
N GLN A 76 -24.86 -4.55 10.17
CA GLN A 76 -25.82 -5.02 9.17
C GLN A 76 -27.26 -4.62 9.55
N ALA A 77 -27.64 -4.84 10.82
CA ALA A 77 -28.97 -4.46 11.30
C ALA A 77 -29.21 -2.95 11.24
N GLU A 78 -28.20 -2.12 11.56
CA GLU A 78 -28.30 -0.67 11.41
C GLU A 78 -28.43 -0.25 9.94
N THR A 79 -27.66 -0.84 9.03
CA THR A 79 -27.76 -0.54 7.61
C THR A 79 -29.12 -0.94 7.04
N ASP A 80 -29.63 -2.11 7.43
CA ASP A 80 -30.93 -2.60 6.97
C ASP A 80 -32.06 -1.67 7.44
N ARG A 81 -32.04 -1.22 8.71
CA ARG A 81 -32.99 -0.22 9.22
C ARG A 81 -32.93 1.08 8.43
N ARG A 82 -31.72 1.64 8.23
CA ARG A 82 -31.54 2.89 7.47
C ARG A 82 -32.07 2.76 6.04
N VAL A 83 -31.77 1.66 5.36
CA VAL A 83 -32.26 1.39 4.00
C VAL A 83 -33.78 1.35 3.95
N LEU A 84 -34.43 0.64 4.87
CA LEU A 84 -35.89 0.54 4.93
C LEU A 84 -36.54 1.90 5.21
N HIS A 85 -35.99 2.70 6.12
CA HIS A 85 -36.46 4.06 6.38
C HIS A 85 -36.39 4.94 5.12
N MET A 86 -35.25 4.93 4.43
CA MET A 86 -35.10 5.71 3.19
C MET A 86 -36.05 5.21 2.08
N LEU A 87 -36.28 3.91 1.95
CA LEU A 87 -37.23 3.36 0.98
C LEU A 87 -38.67 3.77 1.30
N ARG A 88 -39.02 3.79 2.60
CA ARG A 88 -40.32 4.22 3.10
C ARG A 88 -40.60 5.69 2.75
N GLU A 89 -39.67 6.59 3.08
CA GLU A 89 -39.76 8.02 2.77
C GLU A 89 -39.89 8.26 1.27
N ASN A 90 -39.06 7.58 0.48
CA ASN A 90 -39.11 7.62 -0.98
C ASN A 90 -40.47 7.20 -1.55
N LEU A 91 -41.13 6.18 -0.99
CA LEU A 91 -42.46 5.74 -1.42
C LEU A 91 -43.54 6.77 -1.05
N GLU A 92 -43.43 7.40 0.12
CA GLU A 92 -44.34 8.45 0.59
C GLU A 92 -44.22 9.71 -0.29
N GLU A 93 -43.00 10.14 -0.62
CA GLU A 93 -42.74 11.24 -1.55
C GLU A 93 -43.22 10.93 -2.98
N GLU A 94 -42.94 9.73 -3.49
CA GLU A 94 -43.44 9.29 -4.80
C GLU A 94 -44.97 9.32 -4.87
N ALA A 95 -45.67 8.90 -3.81
CA ALA A 95 -47.13 8.91 -3.75
C ALA A 95 -47.69 10.35 -3.79
N ILE A 96 -47.03 11.30 -3.14
CA ILE A 96 -47.42 12.72 -3.15
C ILE A 96 -47.20 13.33 -4.54
N ILE A 97 -46.06 13.03 -5.17
CA ILE A 97 -45.66 13.63 -6.47
C ILE A 97 -46.47 13.02 -7.64
N MET A 98 -46.76 11.72 -7.61
CA MET A 98 -47.35 10.99 -8.74
C MET A 98 -48.87 10.85 -8.69
N LYS A 99 -49.53 11.55 -7.76
CA LYS A 99 -51.00 11.52 -7.59
C LYS A 99 -51.78 11.90 -8.85
N ASP A 100 -51.20 12.76 -9.70
CA ASP A 100 -51.88 13.37 -10.85
C ASP A 100 -51.64 12.60 -12.17
N VAL A 101 -50.81 11.55 -12.17
CA VAL A 101 -50.43 10.81 -13.38
C VAL A 101 -51.24 9.50 -13.51
N PRO A 102 -52.10 9.36 -14.53
CA PRO A 102 -52.92 8.16 -14.70
C PRO A 102 -52.05 6.95 -15.08
N GLY A 103 -52.26 5.81 -14.40
CA GLY A 103 -51.61 4.53 -14.71
C GLY A 103 -50.24 4.28 -14.06
N TRP A 104 -49.77 5.18 -13.17
CA TRP A 104 -48.50 5.01 -12.46
C TRP A 104 -48.57 3.91 -11.40
N LYS A 105 -47.59 2.98 -11.41
CA LYS A 105 -47.37 1.98 -10.35
C LYS A 105 -45.99 2.22 -9.74
N GLY A 106 -45.90 2.30 -8.41
CA GLY A 106 -44.65 2.59 -7.70
C GLY A 106 -43.54 1.55 -7.91
N ARG A 107 -42.35 1.80 -7.33
CA ARG A 107 -41.18 0.93 -7.42
C ARG A 107 -41.47 -0.48 -6.86
N GLY A 108 -41.64 -1.44 -7.78
CA GLY A 108 -41.92 -2.85 -7.50
C GLY A 108 -42.20 -3.67 -8.76
N ALA A 109 -41.81 -3.17 -9.94
CA ALA A 109 -42.15 -3.72 -11.25
C ALA A 109 -41.29 -4.94 -11.65
N HIS A 110 -40.73 -5.66 -10.69
CA HIS A 110 -40.03 -6.91 -10.97
C HIS A 110 -41.05 -8.04 -10.93
N HIS A 111 -40.99 -8.92 -11.92
CA HIS A 111 -41.89 -10.07 -12.00
C HIS A 111 -41.60 -11.10 -10.90
N CYS A 112 -40.35 -11.15 -10.44
CA CYS A 112 -39.89 -11.98 -9.34
C CYS A 112 -40.28 -11.35 -7.99
N ARG A 113 -41.22 -11.96 -7.28
CA ARG A 113 -41.65 -11.52 -5.94
C ARG A 113 -40.76 -12.04 -4.81
N ASP A 114 -39.96 -13.06 -5.08
CA ASP A 114 -39.19 -13.78 -4.05
C ASP A 114 -37.85 -13.10 -3.69
N ARG A 115 -37.41 -12.10 -4.47
CA ARG A 115 -36.11 -11.43 -4.27
C ARG A 115 -36.21 -9.92 -4.45
N VAL A 116 -35.68 -9.18 -3.48
CA VAL A 116 -35.54 -7.73 -3.57
C VAL A 116 -34.16 -7.41 -4.16
N PRO A 117 -34.08 -6.71 -5.32
CA PRO A 117 -32.80 -6.29 -5.86
C PRO A 117 -32.17 -5.22 -4.96
N PRO A 118 -30.83 -5.21 -4.80
CA PRO A 118 -30.17 -4.10 -4.14
C PRO A 118 -30.39 -2.80 -4.93
N PRO A 119 -30.42 -1.64 -4.27
CA PRO A 119 -30.57 -0.37 -4.97
C PRO A 119 -29.43 -0.18 -5.99
N PRO A 120 -29.74 0.27 -7.23
CA PRO A 120 -28.75 0.38 -8.29
C PRO A 120 -27.66 1.41 -7.93
N GLY A 121 -26.40 1.01 -8.05
CA GLY A 121 -25.24 1.92 -8.03
C GLY A 121 -24.54 2.13 -6.69
N GLY A 122 -24.97 1.50 -5.58
CA GLY A 122 -24.36 1.72 -4.27
C GLY A 122 -24.47 3.18 -3.78
N GLU A 123 -25.26 4.00 -4.46
CA GLU A 123 -25.55 5.37 -4.05
C GLU A 123 -26.57 5.32 -2.90
N PRO A 124 -26.42 6.20 -1.90
CA PRO A 124 -27.45 6.36 -0.89
C PRO A 124 -28.75 6.69 -1.61
N LEU A 125 -29.84 6.05 -1.19
CA LEU A 125 -31.25 6.21 -1.61
C LEU A 125 -31.78 7.67 -1.59
N THR A 126 -30.89 8.63 -1.35
CA THR A 126 -30.98 10.09 -1.52
C THR A 126 -30.98 10.56 -2.97
N ALA A 127 -31.13 9.70 -3.98
CA ALA A 127 -31.14 10.12 -5.39
C ALA A 127 -32.17 11.23 -5.67
N PHE A 128 -33.28 11.26 -4.92
CA PHE A 128 -34.25 12.36 -4.92
C PHE A 128 -33.69 13.68 -4.34
N TYR A 129 -32.91 13.63 -3.25
CA TYR A 129 -32.39 14.81 -2.55
C TYR A 129 -31.08 15.38 -3.14
N ARG A 130 -30.24 14.58 -3.83
CA ARG A 130 -28.89 15.00 -4.26
C ARG A 130 -28.81 15.48 -5.72
N ARG A 131 -29.75 15.10 -6.59
CA ARG A 131 -29.82 15.56 -7.99
C ARG A 131 -31.25 15.88 -8.40
N PRO A 132 -31.69 17.16 -8.38
CA PRO A 132 -33.04 17.55 -8.77
C PRO A 132 -33.38 17.36 -10.27
N GLY A 133 -32.51 16.72 -11.06
CA GLY A 133 -32.61 16.63 -12.52
C GLY A 133 -32.80 15.23 -13.11
N THR A 134 -32.68 14.15 -12.35
CA THR A 134 -32.79 12.78 -12.90
C THR A 134 -34.23 12.27 -12.81
N LYS A 135 -35.09 12.77 -13.69
CA LYS A 135 -36.42 12.20 -13.91
C LYS A 135 -36.28 10.85 -14.60
N GLY A 136 -36.79 9.80 -13.97
CA GLY A 136 -37.23 8.56 -14.62
C GLY A 136 -36.15 7.79 -15.38
N VAL A 137 -35.32 7.02 -14.66
CA VAL A 137 -34.73 5.82 -15.27
C VAL A 137 -35.26 4.61 -14.50
N VAL A 138 -36.34 4.06 -15.04
CA VAL A 138 -36.84 2.73 -14.69
C VAL A 138 -35.82 1.74 -15.25
N GLY A 139 -34.89 1.32 -14.41
CA GLY A 139 -33.95 0.26 -14.73
C GLY A 139 -34.69 -1.07 -14.81
N GLY A 140 -35.04 -1.48 -16.03
CA GLY A 140 -35.36 -2.87 -16.34
C GLY A 140 -34.07 -3.69 -16.36
N GLY A 141 -34.02 -4.71 -15.51
CA GLY A 141 -32.96 -5.71 -15.43
C GLY A 141 -33.36 -6.74 -14.37
N CYS A 142 -33.22 -8.03 -14.70
CA CYS A 142 -33.65 -9.18 -13.90
C CYS A 142 -33.10 -9.19 -12.47
#